data_AF-A0A819WIK8-F1
#
_entry.id   AF-A0A819WIK8-F1
#
_cell.length_a   1.000
_cell.length_b   1.000
_cell.length_c   1.000
_cell.angle_alpha   90.00
_cell.angle_beta   90.00
_cell.angle_gamma   90.00
#
_symmetry.space_group_name_H-M   'P 1'
#
loop_
_entity.id
_entity.type
_entity.pdbx_description
1 polymer ?
#
loop_
_entity_poly.entity_id
_entity_poly.type
_entity_poly.pdbx_seq_one_letter_code
_entity_poly.pdbx_strand_id
1 'polypeptide(L)'
;VTKACPNDKDATMKYEECKKVVTRIRFEKAIAVDESSKSVANQIEINTMTVEKEYDGPHLDVDGLVTKEFIYALLPYFESQKKLHKKYAYQIILQILTLLKSLPTLIDITVPKKHKFTICGDVHGQFYDLLNIFALNGPPSEDNPYLFNGDFVDRGSFSVECILTLFGFKLLYPNHFFLARGNHESLTMNQMYGFEGEVKAKYTAQMFQLFTEVFNYLPLSHCINNKVLVMHGGLFSKDDVTLKDIRAIDRVKQPPEEGLMSEILWSDPQPQAGRSESKRGVGLQFGPDVTERFLKLNNLEYVVRSHEVKQEGYELAHNGKCITVFSAPNYCDTMGNKGAYITITGDDVRPKFTSYTAVPHPAVRPMMYANQLSMFGLM
;
A
#
# COMPACT_ATOMS: atom_id res chain seq x y z
N VAL A 1 30.31 -16.67 7.32
CA VAL A 1 30.09 -17.27 5.97
C VAL A 1 31.29 -17.06 5.07
N THR A 2 31.66 -15.83 4.67
CA THR A 2 32.85 -15.58 3.81
C THR A 2 34.18 -16.06 4.39
N LYS A 3 34.34 -16.09 5.71
CA LYS A 3 35.52 -16.72 6.36
C LYS A 3 35.53 -18.25 6.26
N ALA A 4 34.38 -18.89 6.13
CA ALA A 4 34.23 -20.35 6.06
C ALA A 4 34.23 -20.86 4.60
N CYS A 5 33.73 -20.04 3.66
CA CYS A 5 33.67 -20.33 2.23
C CYS A 5 34.24 -19.15 1.42
N PRO A 6 35.56 -18.89 1.46
CA PRO A 6 36.17 -17.66 0.92
C PRO A 6 36.14 -17.56 -0.61
N ASN A 7 35.96 -18.67 -1.32
CA ASN A 7 35.91 -18.72 -2.78
C ASN A 7 34.48 -18.70 -3.34
N ASP A 8 33.48 -18.68 -2.45
CA ASP A 8 32.08 -18.61 -2.87
C ASP A 8 31.73 -17.17 -3.28
N LYS A 9 31.53 -16.99 -4.59
CA LYS A 9 31.21 -15.70 -5.20
C LYS A 9 29.86 -15.17 -4.72
N ASP A 10 28.90 -16.05 -4.50
CA ASP A 10 27.57 -15.69 -4.00
C ASP A 10 27.66 -15.23 -2.53
N ALA A 11 28.39 -15.98 -1.70
CA ALA A 11 28.63 -15.58 -0.30
C ALA A 11 29.35 -14.23 -0.19
N THR A 12 30.31 -13.96 -1.08
CA THR A 12 31.06 -12.70 -1.12
C THR A 12 30.17 -11.53 -1.54
N MET A 13 29.37 -11.72 -2.59
CA MET A 13 28.42 -10.71 -3.06
C MET A 13 27.39 -10.36 -1.97
N LYS A 14 26.80 -11.36 -1.32
CA LYS A 14 25.85 -11.19 -0.21
C LYS A 14 26.47 -10.45 0.97
N TYR A 15 27.72 -10.77 1.31
CA TYR A 15 28.42 -10.09 2.39
C TYR A 15 28.64 -8.61 2.09
N GLU A 16 29.12 -8.26 0.90
CA GLU A 16 29.35 -6.86 0.53
C GLU A 16 28.04 -6.06 0.46
N GLU A 17 26.97 -6.66 -0.06
CA GLU A 17 25.67 -5.99 -0.11
C GLU A 17 25.08 -5.79 1.30
N CYS A 18 25.16 -6.81 2.17
CA CYS A 18 24.75 -6.69 3.57
C CYS A 18 25.57 -5.62 4.30
N LYS A 19 26.89 -5.57 4.06
CA LYS A 19 27.78 -4.57 4.63
C LYS A 19 27.41 -3.16 4.17
N LYS A 20 27.07 -2.94 2.89
CA LYS A 20 26.57 -1.64 2.41
C LYS A 20 25.29 -1.23 3.12
N VAL A 21 24.32 -2.16 3.24
CA VAL A 21 23.04 -1.90 3.93
C VAL A 21 23.27 -1.56 5.40
N VAL A 22 24.08 -2.33 6.12
CA VAL A 22 24.40 -2.08 7.53
C VAL A 22 25.12 -0.74 7.70
N THR A 23 26.08 -0.41 6.83
CA THR A 23 26.76 0.90 6.85
C THR A 23 25.78 2.04 6.60
N ARG A 24 24.86 1.91 5.62
CA ARG A 24 23.81 2.89 5.34
C ARG A 24 22.89 3.07 6.57
N ILE A 25 22.38 1.99 7.15
CA ILE A 25 21.54 2.03 8.36
C ILE A 25 22.26 2.69 9.52
N ARG A 26 23.56 2.39 9.73
CA ARG A 26 24.36 3.03 10.78
C ARG A 26 24.55 4.51 10.53
N PHE A 27 24.80 4.91 9.28
CA PHE A 27 24.90 6.31 8.89
C PHE A 27 23.57 7.03 9.12
N GLU A 28 22.46 6.47 8.63
CA GLU A 28 21.10 6.98 8.83
C GLU A 28 20.76 7.13 10.32
N LYS A 29 21.05 6.11 11.15
CA LYS A 29 20.87 6.18 12.61
C LYS A 29 21.79 7.21 13.29
N ALA A 30 23.00 7.42 12.77
CA ALA A 30 23.94 8.39 13.32
C ALA A 30 23.59 9.84 12.96
N ILE A 31 22.93 10.06 11.82
CA ILE A 31 22.40 11.37 11.42
C ILE A 31 20.97 11.61 11.89
N ALA A 32 20.27 10.58 12.40
CA ALA A 32 18.96 10.67 13.04
C ALA A 32 19.08 11.34 14.42
N VAL A 33 19.53 12.59 14.44
CA VAL A 33 19.49 13.49 15.59
C VAL A 33 18.26 14.37 15.41
N ASP A 34 17.31 14.34 16.36
CA ASP A 34 16.14 15.22 16.49
C ASP A 34 15.63 15.83 15.17
N GLU A 35 15.23 14.96 14.25
CA GLU A 35 14.59 15.36 13.00
C GLU A 35 13.18 15.91 13.27
N SER A 36 13.14 17.14 13.77
CA SER A 36 12.22 18.15 13.25
C SER A 36 12.59 18.54 11.81
N SER A 37 13.06 17.57 11.00
CA SER A 37 13.78 17.79 9.76
C SER A 37 12.83 18.32 8.70
N LYS A 38 13.31 19.32 7.97
CA LYS A 38 12.52 20.04 6.97
C LYS A 38 11.94 19.07 5.95
N SER A 39 10.61 19.05 5.86
CA SER A 39 9.84 18.35 4.81
C SER A 39 10.53 18.46 3.45
N VAL A 40 10.69 17.32 2.77
CA VAL A 40 11.33 17.24 1.44
C VAL A 40 10.53 18.07 0.45
N ALA A 41 9.21 18.16 0.65
CA ALA A 41 8.31 19.01 -0.13
C ALA A 41 8.77 20.47 -0.20
N ASN A 42 9.35 21.01 0.87
CA ASN A 42 9.82 22.40 0.93
C ASN A 42 11.08 22.66 0.08
N GLN A 43 11.72 21.60 -0.41
CA GLN A 43 12.91 21.66 -1.25
C GLN A 43 12.58 21.48 -2.74
N ILE A 44 11.31 21.26 -3.10
CA ILE A 44 10.87 21.02 -4.47
C ILE A 44 10.37 22.32 -5.11
N GLU A 45 11.11 22.81 -6.10
CA GLU A 45 10.72 23.99 -6.89
C GLU A 45 10.04 23.58 -8.19
N ILE A 46 8.73 23.31 -8.16
CA ILE A 46 7.98 22.89 -9.37
C ILE A 46 8.06 23.95 -10.49
N ASN A 47 8.03 25.23 -10.13
CA ASN A 47 7.96 26.34 -11.09
C ASN A 47 9.23 26.47 -11.95
N THR A 48 10.37 25.96 -11.49
CA THR A 48 11.62 25.97 -12.25
C THR A 48 11.74 24.76 -13.20
N MET A 49 10.85 23.76 -13.06
CA MET A 49 10.84 22.59 -13.93
C MET A 49 10.21 22.94 -15.28
N THR A 50 11.04 22.89 -16.32
CA THR A 50 10.61 22.95 -17.72
C THR A 50 10.15 21.57 -18.18
N VAL A 51 9.05 21.53 -18.94
CA VAL A 51 8.59 20.33 -19.65
C VAL A 51 9.14 20.45 -21.07
N GLU A 52 9.87 19.44 -21.54
CA GLU A 52 10.46 19.45 -22.86
C GLU A 52 9.37 19.41 -23.94
N LYS A 53 9.61 20.06 -25.10
CA LYS A 53 8.60 20.16 -26.18
C LYS A 53 8.26 18.80 -26.79
N GLU A 54 9.18 17.85 -26.65
CA GLU A 54 9.08 16.49 -27.14
C GLU A 54 8.24 15.59 -26.21
N TYR A 55 7.87 16.07 -25.01
CA TYR A 55 7.01 15.32 -24.11
C TYR A 55 5.59 15.20 -24.67
N ASP A 56 5.21 13.97 -25.02
CA ASP A 56 3.93 13.63 -25.66
C ASP A 56 2.88 13.07 -24.68
N GLY A 57 3.17 13.12 -23.38
CA GLY A 57 2.32 12.56 -22.34
C GLY A 57 1.25 13.52 -21.79
N PRO A 58 0.48 13.08 -20.80
CA PRO A 58 -0.57 13.88 -20.19
C PRO A 58 0.01 15.08 -19.44
N HIS A 59 -0.66 16.23 -19.57
CA HIS A 59 -0.30 17.47 -18.91
C HIS A 59 -1.37 17.82 -17.86
N LEU A 60 -0.95 18.21 -16.65
CA LEU A 60 -1.86 18.89 -15.73
C LEU A 60 -2.14 20.30 -16.26
N ASP A 61 -3.39 20.75 -16.09
CA ASP A 61 -3.84 22.07 -16.54
C ASP A 61 -3.11 23.21 -15.81
N VAL A 62 -3.43 24.47 -16.16
CA VAL A 62 -2.77 25.68 -15.63
C VAL A 62 -2.76 25.74 -14.10
N ASP A 63 -3.83 25.28 -13.46
CA ASP A 63 -3.95 25.25 -11.99
C ASP A 63 -3.17 24.09 -11.34
N GLY A 64 -2.61 23.19 -12.15
CA GLY A 64 -1.86 22.01 -11.70
C GLY A 64 -2.72 20.95 -11.02
N LEU A 65 -4.05 21.08 -11.04
CA LEU A 65 -4.98 20.17 -10.40
C LEU A 65 -5.20 18.91 -11.23
N VAL A 66 -5.40 17.78 -10.54
CA VAL A 66 -5.74 16.53 -11.19
C VAL A 66 -7.18 16.59 -11.71
N THR A 67 -7.35 16.46 -13.01
CA THR A 67 -8.66 16.40 -13.68
C THR A 67 -8.98 14.98 -14.15
N LYS A 68 -10.24 14.76 -14.51
CA LYS A 68 -10.67 13.48 -15.10
C LYS A 68 -9.92 13.25 -16.40
N GLU A 69 -9.85 14.26 -17.26
CA GLU A 69 -9.18 14.23 -18.56
C GLU A 69 -7.71 13.81 -18.41
N PHE A 70 -7.00 14.39 -17.43
CA PHE A 70 -5.62 14.02 -17.12
C PHE A 70 -5.48 12.54 -16.72
N ILE A 71 -6.32 12.06 -15.79
CA ILE A 71 -6.23 10.67 -15.32
C ILE A 71 -6.53 9.69 -16.44
N TYR A 72 -7.59 9.92 -17.22
CA TYR A 72 -7.94 9.04 -18.33
C TYR A 72 -6.94 9.10 -19.50
N ALA A 73 -6.14 10.17 -19.61
CA ALA A 73 -4.98 10.20 -20.51
C ALA A 73 -3.74 9.50 -19.90
N LEU A 74 -3.59 9.50 -18.58
CA LEU A 74 -2.46 8.88 -17.87
C LEU A 74 -2.51 7.35 -17.91
N LEU A 75 -3.68 6.75 -17.74
CA LEU A 75 -3.84 5.29 -17.73
C LEU A 75 -3.29 4.60 -19.00
N PRO A 76 -3.74 4.94 -20.23
CA PRO A 76 -3.22 4.32 -21.44
C PRO A 76 -1.75 4.68 -21.72
N TYR A 77 -1.29 5.84 -21.22
CA TYR A 77 0.10 6.24 -21.35
C TYR A 77 1.03 5.34 -20.50
N PHE A 78 0.63 5.02 -19.26
CA PHE A 78 1.31 4.02 -18.42
C PHE A 78 1.17 2.59 -18.96
N GLU A 79 -0.01 2.22 -19.48
CA GLU A 79 -0.24 0.91 -20.12
C GLU A 79 0.69 0.70 -21.33
N SER A 80 1.04 1.79 -22.02
CA SER A 80 2.02 1.80 -23.12
C SER A 80 3.49 1.86 -22.64
N GLN A 81 3.75 1.58 -21.36
CA GLN A 81 5.07 1.65 -20.71
C GLN A 81 5.77 3.02 -20.80
N LYS A 82 5.02 4.11 -21.01
CA LYS A 82 5.58 5.44 -21.03
C LYS A 82 5.61 6.05 -19.62
N LYS A 83 6.49 7.03 -19.43
CA LYS A 83 6.77 7.63 -18.11
C LYS A 83 6.19 9.04 -18.00
N LEU A 84 5.39 9.29 -16.96
CA LEU A 84 4.86 10.63 -16.65
C LEU A 84 6.02 11.60 -16.43
N HIS A 85 5.91 12.82 -16.95
CA HIS A 85 6.97 13.81 -16.75
C HIS A 85 7.14 14.14 -15.25
N LYS A 86 8.39 14.28 -14.80
CA LYS A 86 8.74 14.47 -13.37
C LYS A 86 7.98 15.62 -12.71
N LYS A 87 7.72 16.71 -13.46
CA LYS A 87 6.97 17.88 -12.97
C LYS A 87 5.57 17.49 -12.50
N TYR A 88 4.85 16.74 -13.32
CA TYR A 88 3.48 16.29 -13.02
C TYR A 88 3.47 15.24 -11.91
N ALA A 89 4.47 14.34 -11.87
CA ALA A 89 4.64 13.42 -10.76
C ALA A 89 4.83 14.16 -9.42
N TYR A 90 5.73 15.16 -9.36
CA TYR A 90 5.89 16.00 -8.17
C TYR A 90 4.61 16.75 -7.81
N GLN A 91 3.88 17.32 -8.79
CA GLN A 91 2.61 17.99 -8.54
C GLN A 91 1.57 17.06 -7.90
N ILE A 92 1.42 15.82 -8.38
CA ILE A 92 0.52 14.82 -7.78
C ILE A 92 0.97 14.53 -6.34
N ILE A 93 2.25 14.24 -6.13
CA ILE A 93 2.78 13.82 -4.82
C ILE A 93 2.69 14.95 -3.77
N LEU A 94 2.89 16.21 -4.17
CA LEU A 94 2.75 17.37 -3.27
C LEU A 94 1.28 17.68 -2.93
N GLN A 95 0.37 17.54 -3.90
CA GLN A 95 -1.06 17.70 -3.65
C GLN A 95 -1.59 16.62 -2.71
N ILE A 96 -1.21 15.35 -2.94
CA ILE A 96 -1.65 14.26 -2.07
C ILE A 96 -1.06 14.39 -0.67
N LEU A 97 0.19 14.87 -0.52
CA LEU A 97 0.78 15.17 0.79
C LEU A 97 -0.09 16.18 1.56
N THR A 98 -0.50 17.26 0.88
CA THR A 98 -1.36 18.30 1.46
C THR A 98 -2.70 17.71 1.90
N LEU A 99 -3.33 16.89 1.05
CA LEU A 99 -4.60 16.24 1.37
C LEU A 99 -4.47 15.27 2.55
N LEU A 100 -3.48 14.39 2.56
CA LEU A 100 -3.32 13.36 3.60
C LEU A 100 -3.00 13.97 4.97
N LYS A 101 -2.30 15.12 5.01
CA LYS A 101 -2.03 15.89 6.24
C LYS A 101 -3.31 16.27 7.00
N SER A 102 -4.43 16.53 6.30
CA SER A 102 -5.70 16.88 6.95
C SER A 102 -6.54 15.68 7.37
N LEU A 103 -6.14 14.45 7.03
CA LEU A 103 -6.95 13.26 7.33
C LEU A 103 -6.64 12.69 8.72
N PRO A 104 -7.65 12.12 9.41
CA PRO A 104 -7.43 11.38 10.66
C PRO A 104 -6.75 10.03 10.42
N THR A 105 -6.26 9.41 11.48
CA THR A 105 -5.62 8.08 11.41
C THR A 105 -6.62 6.95 11.12
N LEU A 106 -7.85 7.07 11.63
CA LEU A 106 -8.98 6.24 11.25
C LEU A 106 -10.04 7.12 10.59
N ILE A 107 -10.44 6.76 9.38
CA ILE A 107 -11.45 7.49 8.61
C ILE A 107 -12.80 6.80 8.75
N ASP A 108 -13.82 7.55 9.15
CA ASP A 108 -15.20 7.08 9.15
C ASP A 108 -15.81 7.32 7.76
N ILE A 109 -16.26 6.25 7.11
CA ILE A 109 -16.87 6.27 5.78
C ILE A 109 -18.37 6.02 5.94
N THR A 110 -19.20 6.92 5.40
CA THR A 110 -20.64 6.70 5.28
C THR A 110 -20.99 6.33 3.85
N VAL A 111 -21.48 5.11 3.64
CA VAL A 111 -22.00 4.63 2.36
C VAL A 111 -23.53 4.79 2.38
N PRO A 112 -24.11 5.63 1.51
CA PRO A 112 -25.56 5.80 1.46
C PRO A 112 -26.30 4.50 1.11
N LYS A 113 -27.56 4.39 1.55
CA LYS A 113 -28.40 3.22 1.23
C LYS A 113 -28.43 2.97 -0.29
N LYS A 114 -28.43 1.70 -0.70
CA LYS A 114 -28.41 1.26 -2.10
C LYS A 114 -27.16 1.63 -2.91
N HIS A 115 -26.22 2.40 -2.35
CA HIS A 115 -24.97 2.72 -3.04
C HIS A 115 -23.94 1.64 -2.78
N LYS A 116 -23.19 1.28 -3.82
CA LYS A 116 -22.11 0.29 -3.78
C LYS A 116 -20.85 0.91 -3.17
N PHE A 117 -20.09 0.11 -2.44
CA PHE A 117 -18.73 0.45 -2.03
C PHE A 117 -17.80 -0.74 -2.26
N THR A 118 -16.62 -0.47 -2.82
CA THR A 118 -15.65 -1.52 -3.17
C THR A 118 -14.44 -1.48 -2.25
N ILE A 119 -13.99 -2.63 -1.76
CA ILE A 119 -12.76 -2.80 -0.98
C ILE A 119 -11.82 -3.73 -1.75
N CYS A 120 -10.63 -3.23 -2.06
CA CYS A 120 -9.53 -3.96 -2.68
C CYS A 120 -8.44 -4.21 -1.63
N GLY A 121 -7.76 -5.35 -1.73
CA GLY A 121 -6.56 -5.63 -0.96
C GLY A 121 -5.29 -5.17 -1.69
N ASP A 122 -4.20 -5.89 -1.43
CA ASP A 122 -2.87 -5.63 -1.96
C ASP A 122 -2.86 -5.66 -3.49
N VAL A 123 -2.09 -4.76 -4.10
CA VAL A 123 -1.90 -4.68 -5.57
C VAL A 123 -0.44 -4.90 -5.97
N HIS A 124 0.51 -4.53 -5.09
CA HIS A 124 1.94 -4.82 -5.24
C HIS A 124 2.51 -4.53 -6.63
N GLY A 125 2.28 -3.33 -7.15
CA GLY A 125 2.85 -2.91 -8.43
C GLY A 125 2.41 -3.72 -9.65
N GLN A 126 1.28 -4.43 -9.58
CA GLN A 126 0.65 -5.11 -10.71
C GLN A 126 -0.31 -4.16 -11.47
N PHE A 127 0.26 -3.18 -12.16
CA PHE A 127 -0.51 -2.09 -12.80
C PHE A 127 -1.57 -2.58 -13.81
N TYR A 128 -1.26 -3.62 -14.58
CA TYR A 128 -2.20 -4.16 -15.58
C TYR A 128 -3.39 -4.85 -14.92
N ASP A 129 -3.18 -5.53 -13.78
CA ASP A 129 -4.26 -6.08 -12.98
C ASP A 129 -5.08 -4.99 -12.28
N LEU A 130 -4.45 -3.89 -11.87
CA LEU A 130 -5.17 -2.71 -11.37
C LEU A 130 -6.13 -2.14 -12.45
N LEU A 131 -5.68 -2.03 -13.70
CA LEU A 131 -6.56 -1.64 -14.80
C LEU A 131 -7.69 -2.66 -15.03
N ASN A 132 -7.41 -3.95 -14.89
CA ASN A 132 -8.42 -5.01 -14.97
C ASN A 132 -9.49 -4.88 -13.89
N ILE A 133 -9.12 -4.52 -12.64
CA ILE A 133 -10.11 -4.22 -11.58
C ILE A 133 -11.08 -3.12 -12.06
N PHE A 134 -10.56 -2.03 -12.64
CA PHE A 134 -11.39 -0.93 -13.13
C PHE A 134 -12.24 -1.32 -14.35
N ALA A 135 -11.73 -2.19 -15.22
CA ALA A 135 -12.49 -2.73 -16.35
C ALA A 135 -13.66 -3.61 -15.87
N LEU A 136 -13.43 -4.46 -14.86
CA LEU A 136 -14.43 -5.41 -14.36
C LEU A 136 -15.48 -4.75 -13.44
N ASN A 137 -15.07 -3.81 -12.58
CA ASN A 137 -15.93 -3.22 -11.54
C ASN A 137 -16.30 -1.75 -11.79
N GLY A 138 -15.89 -1.22 -12.94
CA GLY A 138 -16.05 0.18 -13.34
C GLY A 138 -14.94 1.07 -12.75
N PRO A 139 -14.58 2.17 -13.41
CA PRO A 139 -13.56 3.09 -12.91
C PRO A 139 -14.04 3.80 -11.63
N PRO A 140 -13.13 4.32 -10.81
CA PRO A 140 -13.50 5.15 -9.67
C PRO A 140 -14.30 6.39 -10.07
N SER A 141 -15.35 6.68 -9.30
CA SER A 141 -16.17 7.88 -9.40
C SER A 141 -16.90 8.14 -8.08
N GLU A 142 -17.66 9.23 -7.99
CA GLU A 142 -18.54 9.48 -6.84
C GLU A 142 -19.58 8.37 -6.64
N ASP A 143 -20.13 7.85 -7.74
CA ASP A 143 -21.09 6.72 -7.73
C ASP A 143 -20.44 5.33 -7.61
N ASN A 144 -19.11 5.24 -7.72
CA ASN A 144 -18.36 3.99 -7.67
C ASN A 144 -17.13 4.12 -6.76
N PRO A 145 -17.32 4.25 -5.44
CA PRO A 145 -16.24 4.46 -4.50
C PRO A 145 -15.40 3.20 -4.25
N TYR A 146 -14.12 3.41 -3.96
CA TYR A 146 -13.12 2.38 -3.70
C TYR A 146 -12.31 2.68 -2.44
N LEU A 147 -11.95 1.62 -1.71
CA LEU A 147 -10.88 1.59 -0.73
C LEU A 147 -9.82 0.58 -1.16
N PHE A 148 -8.58 1.02 -1.36
CA PHE A 148 -7.43 0.14 -1.49
C PHE A 148 -6.72 0.01 -0.14
N ASN A 149 -6.66 -1.21 0.37
CA ASN A 149 -6.26 -1.51 1.75
C ASN A 149 -4.76 -1.83 1.89
N GLY A 150 -3.91 -0.88 1.51
CA GLY A 150 -2.45 -0.97 1.63
C GLY A 150 -1.76 -1.83 0.57
N ASP A 151 -0.43 -1.83 0.62
CA ASP A 151 0.46 -2.64 -0.21
C ASP A 151 0.22 -2.42 -1.71
N PHE A 152 0.35 -1.15 -2.09
CA PHE A 152 0.20 -0.69 -3.48
C PHE A 152 1.45 -0.96 -4.30
N VAL A 153 2.61 -0.95 -3.63
CA VAL A 153 3.95 -0.96 -4.21
C VAL A 153 4.75 -2.18 -3.77
N ASP A 154 6.00 -2.24 -4.23
CA ASP A 154 6.95 -3.34 -4.06
C ASP A 154 6.52 -4.63 -4.77
N ARG A 155 7.49 -5.53 -4.96
CA ARG A 155 7.34 -6.86 -5.57
C ARG A 155 7.07 -6.79 -7.08
N GLY A 156 5.95 -6.24 -7.51
CA GLY A 156 5.70 -5.95 -8.92
C GLY A 156 6.53 -4.78 -9.40
N SER A 157 6.85 -4.79 -10.70
CA SER A 157 7.78 -3.84 -11.32
C SER A 157 7.09 -2.65 -12.01
N PHE A 158 5.80 -2.43 -11.70
CA PHE A 158 5.00 -1.28 -12.14
C PHE A 158 4.40 -0.53 -10.93
N SER A 159 5.16 -0.46 -9.82
CA SER A 159 4.71 0.16 -8.58
C SER A 159 4.51 1.67 -8.72
N VAL A 160 5.34 2.34 -9.52
CA VAL A 160 5.23 3.78 -9.81
C VAL A 160 3.92 4.10 -10.53
N GLU A 161 3.55 3.29 -11.51
CA GLU A 161 2.31 3.46 -12.27
C GLU A 161 1.09 3.22 -11.38
N CYS A 162 1.12 2.19 -10.54
CA CYS A 162 0.08 1.94 -9.53
C CYS A 162 -0.10 3.14 -8.60
N ILE A 163 0.97 3.57 -7.90
CA ILE A 163 0.81 4.57 -6.84
C ILE A 163 0.43 5.96 -7.39
N LEU A 164 0.97 6.35 -8.55
CA LEU A 164 0.60 7.63 -9.18
C LEU A 164 -0.85 7.61 -9.68
N THR A 165 -1.35 6.45 -10.15
CA THR A 165 -2.75 6.27 -10.52
C THR A 165 -3.67 6.35 -9.29
N LEU A 166 -3.32 5.66 -8.21
CA LEU A 166 -4.09 5.67 -6.96
C LEU A 166 -4.12 7.07 -6.32
N PHE A 167 -2.99 7.78 -6.29
CA PHE A 167 -2.95 9.17 -5.83
C PHE A 167 -3.75 10.10 -6.73
N GLY A 168 -3.67 9.90 -8.04
CA GLY A 168 -4.48 10.62 -9.02
C GLY A 168 -5.98 10.48 -8.74
N PHE A 169 -6.49 9.25 -8.58
CA PHE A 169 -7.89 9.04 -8.23
C PHE A 169 -8.25 9.56 -6.83
N LYS A 170 -7.33 9.51 -5.86
CA LYS A 170 -7.55 10.11 -4.53
C LYS A 170 -7.71 11.63 -4.61
N LEU A 171 -6.94 12.30 -5.46
CA LEU A 171 -7.05 13.74 -5.68
C LEU A 171 -8.31 14.10 -6.46
N LEU A 172 -8.69 13.27 -7.44
CA LEU A 172 -9.89 13.49 -8.25
C LEU A 172 -11.18 13.26 -7.46
N TYR A 173 -11.22 12.23 -6.60
CA TYR A 173 -12.39 11.84 -5.82
C TYR A 173 -12.05 11.72 -4.33
N PRO A 174 -11.72 12.82 -3.64
CA PRO A 174 -11.16 12.80 -2.29
C PRO A 174 -12.09 12.19 -1.23
N ASN A 175 -13.40 12.18 -1.47
CA ASN A 175 -14.42 11.63 -0.56
C ASN A 175 -14.98 10.27 -1.01
N HIS A 176 -14.50 9.72 -2.13
CA HIS A 176 -15.01 8.47 -2.71
C HIS A 176 -13.90 7.48 -3.08
N PHE A 177 -12.65 7.91 -3.07
CA PHE A 177 -11.48 7.05 -3.23
C PHE A 177 -10.64 7.10 -1.95
N PHE A 178 -10.32 5.94 -1.38
CA PHE A 178 -9.69 5.81 -0.08
C PHE A 178 -8.47 4.91 -0.17
N LEU A 179 -7.44 5.23 0.62
CA LEU A 179 -6.16 4.53 0.65
C LEU A 179 -5.79 4.30 2.12
N ALA A 180 -5.65 3.04 2.51
CA ALA A 180 -5.06 2.68 3.80
C ALA A 180 -3.56 2.41 3.63
N ARG A 181 -2.78 2.66 4.68
CA ARG A 181 -1.37 2.27 4.71
C ARG A 181 -1.24 0.76 4.88
N GLY A 182 -0.43 0.11 4.07
CA GLY A 182 0.07 -1.25 4.27
C GLY A 182 1.48 -1.26 4.84
N ASN A 183 2.00 -2.45 5.14
CA ASN A 183 3.37 -2.55 5.65
C ASN A 183 4.41 -2.22 4.58
N HIS A 184 4.09 -2.40 3.29
CA HIS A 184 4.95 -2.03 2.18
C HIS A 184 4.98 -0.51 1.89
N GLU A 185 4.10 0.31 2.46
CA GLU A 185 4.26 1.77 2.47
C GLU A 185 5.18 2.22 3.62
N SER A 186 6.37 1.60 3.70
CA SER A 186 7.42 1.88 4.69
C SER A 186 8.81 1.85 4.07
N LEU A 187 9.71 2.67 4.63
CA LEU A 187 11.06 2.86 4.13
C LEU A 187 11.81 1.52 4.01
N THR A 188 11.81 0.72 5.07
CA THR A 188 12.55 -0.55 5.11
C THR A 188 12.05 -1.54 4.07
N MET A 189 10.74 -1.63 3.85
CA MET A 189 10.20 -2.51 2.81
C MET A 189 10.59 -2.01 1.43
N ASN A 190 10.41 -0.72 1.13
CA ASN A 190 10.71 -0.17 -0.19
C ASN A 190 12.19 -0.26 -0.57
N GLN A 191 13.10 -0.14 0.39
CA GLN A 191 14.54 -0.33 0.19
C GLN A 191 14.90 -1.77 -0.22
N MET A 192 14.10 -2.76 0.20
CA MET A 192 14.37 -4.17 0.00
C MET A 192 13.60 -4.77 -1.18
N TYR A 193 12.35 -4.36 -1.39
CA TYR A 193 11.39 -5.07 -2.24
C TYR A 193 11.03 -4.37 -3.56
N GLY A 194 11.73 -3.29 -3.90
CA GLY A 194 11.80 -2.81 -5.29
C GLY A 194 11.36 -1.36 -5.49
N PHE A 195 10.48 -0.81 -4.67
CA PHE A 195 9.93 0.52 -4.92
C PHE A 195 10.99 1.63 -4.85
N GLU A 196 11.95 1.57 -3.91
CA GLU A 196 13.06 2.52 -3.87
C GLU A 196 13.86 2.48 -5.18
N GLY A 197 14.20 1.28 -5.65
CA GLY A 197 14.95 1.08 -6.87
C GLY A 197 14.17 1.54 -8.10
N GLU A 198 12.87 1.26 -8.16
CA GLU A 198 12.01 1.63 -9.28
C GLU A 198 11.87 3.15 -9.38
N VAL A 199 11.61 3.84 -8.25
CA VAL A 199 11.53 5.31 -8.22
C VAL A 199 12.86 5.95 -8.61
N LYS A 200 13.99 5.41 -8.15
CA LYS A 200 15.32 5.93 -8.54
C LYS A 200 15.64 5.68 -10.02
N ALA A 201 15.21 4.55 -10.58
CA ALA A 201 15.40 4.23 -12.00
C ALA A 201 14.52 5.09 -12.91
N LYS A 202 13.26 5.33 -12.52
CA LYS A 202 12.30 6.12 -13.31
C LYS A 202 12.47 7.63 -13.09
N TYR A 203 12.78 8.06 -11.86
CA TYR A 203 12.89 9.46 -11.46
C TYR A 203 14.20 9.78 -10.72
N THR A 204 14.15 10.02 -9.42
CA THR A 204 15.27 10.51 -8.60
C THR A 204 15.17 9.99 -7.17
N ALA A 205 16.28 10.01 -6.43
CA ALA A 205 16.27 9.70 -5.00
C ALA A 205 15.42 10.69 -4.19
N GLN A 206 15.38 11.97 -4.58
CA GLN A 206 14.55 12.99 -3.92
C GLN A 206 13.05 12.68 -4.07
N MET A 207 12.63 12.15 -5.22
CA MET A 207 11.25 11.68 -5.43
C MET A 207 10.90 10.55 -4.45
N PHE A 208 11.83 9.60 -4.24
CA PHE A 208 11.62 8.50 -3.29
C PHE A 208 11.50 8.99 -1.84
N GLN A 209 12.34 9.96 -1.44
CA GLN A 209 12.22 10.58 -0.12
C GLN A 209 10.86 11.27 0.06
N LEU A 210 10.35 11.94 -0.98
CA LEU A 210 9.03 12.55 -0.94
C LEU A 210 7.90 11.51 -0.85
N PHE A 211 7.99 10.38 -1.59
CA PHE A 211 7.05 9.26 -1.40
C PHE A 211 7.08 8.71 0.03
N THR A 212 8.28 8.56 0.61
CA THR A 212 8.45 8.11 2.00
C THR A 212 7.75 9.06 2.99
N GLU A 213 7.88 10.37 2.79
CA GLU A 213 7.16 11.37 3.58
C GLU A 213 5.64 11.23 3.41
N VAL A 214 5.15 11.11 2.18
CA VAL A 214 3.71 10.93 1.88
C VAL A 214 3.14 9.68 2.53
N PHE A 215 3.85 8.55 2.46
CA PHE A 215 3.41 7.29 3.05
C PHE A 215 3.23 7.37 4.57
N ASN A 216 3.99 8.23 5.26
CA ASN A 216 3.80 8.47 6.69
C ASN A 216 2.44 9.13 7.02
N TYR A 217 1.82 9.82 6.07
CA TYR A 217 0.53 10.48 6.27
C TYR A 217 -0.68 9.61 5.88
N LEU A 218 -0.48 8.44 5.27
CA LEU A 218 -1.57 7.53 4.91
C LEU A 218 -2.35 7.10 6.16
N PRO A 219 -3.70 7.17 6.16
CA PRO A 219 -4.55 6.63 7.22
C PRO A 219 -4.26 5.14 7.47
N LEU A 220 -4.38 4.68 8.71
CA LEU A 220 -4.09 3.30 9.08
C LEU A 220 -5.31 2.38 8.99
N SER A 221 -6.53 2.93 9.09
CA SER A 221 -7.76 2.15 8.99
C SER A 221 -8.97 2.98 8.57
N HIS A 222 -10.04 2.29 8.17
CA HIS A 222 -11.30 2.88 7.76
C HIS A 222 -12.46 2.14 8.43
N CYS A 223 -13.43 2.89 8.96
CA CYS A 223 -14.64 2.33 9.57
C CYS A 223 -15.85 2.66 8.68
N ILE A 224 -16.42 1.65 8.03
CA ILE A 224 -17.52 1.83 7.09
C ILE A 224 -18.85 1.64 7.82
N ASN A 225 -19.72 2.64 7.74
CA ASN A 225 -21.06 2.69 8.36
C ASN A 225 -21.08 2.36 9.86
N ASN A 226 -19.95 2.54 10.58
CA ASN A 226 -19.77 2.11 11.97
C ASN A 226 -19.98 0.60 12.19
N LYS A 227 -19.81 -0.21 11.14
CA LYS A 227 -20.06 -1.67 11.16
C LYS A 227 -18.85 -2.50 10.75
N VAL A 228 -18.09 -2.03 9.76
CA VAL A 228 -16.99 -2.79 9.17
C VAL A 228 -15.70 -2.02 9.36
N LEU A 229 -14.74 -2.60 10.08
CA LEU A 229 -13.41 -2.00 10.21
C LEU A 229 -12.46 -2.63 9.19
N VAL A 230 -11.78 -1.78 8.42
CA VAL A 230 -10.83 -2.17 7.38
C VAL A 230 -9.44 -1.70 7.75
N MET A 231 -8.47 -2.61 7.79
CA MET A 231 -7.05 -2.32 8.02
C MET A 231 -6.17 -3.33 7.30
N HIS A 232 -4.92 -3.00 6.99
CA HIS A 232 -4.10 -3.87 6.15
C HIS A 232 -3.74 -5.21 6.83
N GLY A 233 -3.08 -5.15 7.99
CA GLY A 233 -2.64 -6.31 8.77
C GLY A 233 -3.77 -6.87 9.64
N GLY A 234 -3.91 -6.42 10.88
CA GLY A 234 -4.92 -7.03 11.76
C GLY A 234 -5.06 -6.43 13.14
N LEU A 235 -5.52 -7.28 14.08
CA LEU A 235 -5.87 -6.88 15.44
C LEU A 235 -4.67 -6.90 16.38
N PHE A 236 -4.95 -6.59 17.65
CA PHE A 236 -3.96 -6.12 18.60
C PHE A 236 -3.57 -7.16 19.65
N SER A 237 -2.41 -6.94 20.25
CA SER A 237 -1.92 -7.71 21.41
C SER A 237 -2.75 -7.48 22.68
N LYS A 238 -3.44 -6.34 22.78
CA LYS A 238 -4.29 -5.95 23.91
C LYS A 238 -5.77 -6.15 23.60
N ASP A 239 -6.57 -6.50 24.61
CA ASP A 239 -8.00 -6.79 24.45
C ASP A 239 -8.91 -5.54 24.57
N ASP A 240 -8.42 -4.46 25.17
CA ASP A 240 -9.17 -3.24 25.47
C ASP A 240 -9.03 -2.13 24.41
N VAL A 241 -8.41 -2.45 23.26
CA VAL A 241 -8.22 -1.48 22.17
C VAL A 241 -9.56 -1.07 21.55
N THR A 242 -9.80 0.24 21.53
CA THR A 242 -11.00 0.84 20.96
C THR A 242 -10.71 1.59 19.66
N LEU A 243 -11.76 1.92 18.90
CA LEU A 243 -11.63 2.82 17.74
C LEU A 243 -11.09 4.21 18.12
N LYS A 244 -11.21 4.63 19.39
CA LYS A 244 -10.62 5.88 19.87
C LYS A 244 -9.10 5.77 19.96
N ASP A 245 -8.60 4.63 20.43
CA ASP A 245 -7.16 4.38 20.53
C ASP A 245 -6.53 4.35 19.14
N ILE A 246 -7.20 3.74 18.16
CA ILE A 246 -6.77 3.74 16.75
C ILE A 246 -6.72 5.17 16.17
N ARG A 247 -7.76 5.99 16.41
CA ARG A 247 -7.79 7.40 15.97
C ARG A 247 -6.64 8.21 16.58
N ALA A 248 -6.23 7.89 17.80
CA ALA A 248 -5.20 8.59 18.55
C ALA A 248 -3.76 8.17 18.20
N ILE A 249 -3.57 7.16 17.34
CA ILE A 249 -2.23 6.76 16.90
C ILE A 249 -1.59 7.92 16.13
N ASP A 250 -0.45 8.41 16.65
CA ASP A 250 0.47 9.26 15.92
C ASP A 250 1.14 8.45 14.80
N ARG A 251 0.58 8.56 13.60
CA ARG A 251 0.97 7.75 12.43
C ARG A 251 2.10 8.35 11.60
N VAL A 252 2.48 9.61 11.84
CA VAL A 252 3.38 10.39 10.96
C VAL A 252 4.84 10.03 11.23
N LYS A 253 5.17 8.77 10.99
CA LYS A 253 6.48 8.16 11.20
C LYS A 253 6.58 6.83 10.46
N GLN A 254 7.79 6.27 10.44
CA GLN A 254 7.95 4.87 10.05
C GLN A 254 7.28 3.96 11.10
N PRO A 255 6.71 2.81 10.71
CA PRO A 255 6.14 1.86 11.65
C PRO A 255 7.19 1.46 12.71
N PRO A 256 6.87 1.55 14.02
CA PRO A 256 7.74 1.04 15.07
C PRO A 256 7.81 -0.49 15.04
N GLU A 257 8.75 -1.08 15.79
CA GLU A 257 8.84 -2.54 15.93
C GLU A 257 7.62 -3.11 16.71
N GLU A 258 7.08 -2.36 17.67
CA GLU A 258 5.97 -2.78 18.54
C GLU A 258 4.86 -1.71 18.67
N GLY A 259 3.72 -2.12 19.23
CA GLY A 259 2.58 -1.25 19.52
C GLY A 259 1.54 -1.18 18.39
N LEU A 260 0.46 -0.44 18.62
CA LEU A 260 -0.76 -0.48 17.80
C LEU A 260 -0.51 -0.20 16.31
N MET A 261 0.39 0.73 15.99
CA MET A 261 0.73 1.03 14.60
C MET A 261 1.42 -0.14 13.89
N SER A 262 2.33 -0.84 14.58
CA SER A 262 2.99 -2.04 14.06
C SER A 262 1.95 -3.15 13.86
N GLU A 263 1.11 -3.39 14.88
CA GLU A 263 0.13 -4.48 14.88
C GLU A 263 -0.94 -4.32 13.79
N ILE A 264 -1.42 -3.10 13.54
CA ILE A 264 -2.37 -2.80 12.45
C ILE A 264 -1.80 -3.16 11.08
N LEU A 265 -0.50 -2.99 10.88
CA LEU A 265 0.15 -3.20 9.59
C LEU A 265 0.66 -4.64 9.41
N TRP A 266 0.94 -5.38 10.48
CA TRP A 266 1.69 -6.65 10.40
C TRP A 266 1.01 -7.90 10.97
N SER A 267 -0.08 -7.75 11.74
CA SER A 267 -0.66 -8.91 12.43
C SER A 267 -1.50 -9.79 11.49
N ASP A 268 -1.50 -11.10 11.76
CA ASP A 268 -2.23 -12.10 10.98
C ASP A 268 -3.27 -12.85 11.83
N PRO A 269 -4.39 -13.30 11.26
CA PRO A 269 -5.30 -14.22 11.96
C PRO A 269 -4.66 -15.61 12.15
N GLN A 270 -5.09 -16.33 13.19
CA GLN A 270 -4.78 -17.75 13.40
C GLN A 270 -6.04 -18.55 13.72
N PRO A 271 -6.12 -19.84 13.31
CA PRO A 271 -7.34 -20.62 13.53
C PRO A 271 -7.60 -20.93 15.00
N GLN A 272 -6.56 -21.08 15.82
CA GLN A 272 -6.66 -21.39 17.24
C GLN A 272 -6.93 -20.13 18.10
N ALA A 273 -7.67 -20.30 19.18
CA ALA A 273 -7.92 -19.22 20.14
C ALA A 273 -6.63 -18.70 20.79
N GLY A 274 -6.68 -17.45 21.27
CA GLY A 274 -5.57 -16.77 21.91
C GLY A 274 -4.70 -15.96 20.95
N ARG A 275 -3.43 -15.79 21.31
CA ARG A 275 -2.43 -15.05 20.53
C ARG A 275 -1.14 -15.85 20.47
N SER A 276 -0.36 -15.68 19.40
CA SER A 276 1.00 -16.21 19.31
C SER A 276 1.94 -15.22 18.65
N GLU A 277 3.23 -15.51 18.73
CA GLU A 277 4.24 -14.77 17.98
C GLU A 277 3.97 -14.84 16.48
N SER A 278 4.22 -13.74 15.79
CA SER A 278 4.06 -13.65 14.34
C SER A 278 5.12 -14.49 13.63
N LYS A 279 4.70 -15.23 12.60
CA LYS A 279 5.61 -15.93 11.68
C LYS A 279 6.50 -14.98 10.89
N ARG A 280 6.18 -13.68 10.89
CA ARG A 280 6.92 -12.62 10.20
C ARG A 280 8.01 -11.99 11.08
N GLY A 281 8.07 -12.35 12.37
CA GLY A 281 8.97 -11.75 13.35
C GLY A 281 8.58 -10.33 13.80
N VAL A 282 7.44 -9.82 13.35
CA VAL A 282 6.86 -8.52 13.72
C VAL A 282 5.33 -8.62 13.73
N GLY A 283 4.67 -7.89 14.62
CA GLY A 283 3.24 -8.05 14.91
C GLY A 283 2.95 -9.32 15.71
N LEU A 284 1.72 -9.81 15.63
CA LEU A 284 1.28 -11.03 16.30
C LEU A 284 0.35 -11.86 15.43
N GLN A 285 0.09 -13.09 15.85
CA GLN A 285 -1.09 -13.83 15.38
C GLN A 285 -2.22 -13.72 16.40
N PHE A 286 -3.47 -13.55 15.94
CA PHE A 286 -4.65 -13.41 16.80
C PHE A 286 -5.77 -14.38 16.42
N GLY A 287 -6.37 -15.01 17.42
CA GLY A 287 -7.41 -16.03 17.25
C GLY A 287 -8.83 -15.49 17.12
N PRO A 288 -9.81 -16.38 16.88
CA PRO A 288 -11.22 -16.02 16.74
C PRO A 288 -11.82 -15.34 17.97
N ASP A 289 -11.36 -15.69 19.16
CA ASP A 289 -11.79 -15.09 20.43
C ASP A 289 -11.33 -13.63 20.57
N VAL A 290 -10.14 -13.29 20.05
CA VAL A 290 -9.63 -11.91 20.00
C VAL A 290 -10.50 -11.06 19.08
N THR A 291 -10.81 -11.59 17.89
CA THR A 291 -11.71 -10.92 16.93
C THR A 291 -13.09 -10.70 17.53
N GLU A 292 -13.68 -11.73 18.14
CA GLU A 292 -15.00 -11.63 18.78
C GLU A 292 -15.05 -10.53 19.85
N ARG A 293 -14.07 -10.50 20.75
CA ARG A 293 -14.00 -9.50 21.83
C ARG A 293 -13.85 -8.09 21.28
N PHE A 294 -12.96 -7.89 20.33
CA PHE A 294 -12.72 -6.57 19.73
C PHE A 294 -13.97 -6.03 19.02
N LEU A 295 -14.64 -6.88 18.23
CA LEU A 295 -15.85 -6.49 17.50
C LEU A 295 -16.98 -6.14 18.47
N LYS A 296 -17.17 -6.96 19.52
CA LYS A 296 -18.18 -6.70 20.56
C LYS A 296 -17.90 -5.40 21.32
N LEU A 297 -16.65 -5.15 21.70
CA LEU A 297 -16.23 -3.94 22.41
C LEU A 297 -16.52 -2.67 21.59
N ASN A 298 -16.31 -2.74 20.27
CA ASN A 298 -16.41 -1.60 19.37
C ASN A 298 -17.74 -1.54 18.60
N ASN A 299 -18.70 -2.43 18.89
CA ASN A 299 -19.99 -2.53 18.21
C ASN A 299 -19.88 -2.70 16.68
N LEU A 300 -18.92 -3.53 16.25
CA LEU A 300 -18.66 -3.86 14.85
C LEU A 300 -19.20 -5.25 14.49
N GLU A 301 -19.41 -5.50 13.20
CA GLU A 301 -19.91 -6.78 12.69
C GLU A 301 -18.78 -7.73 12.28
N TYR A 302 -17.78 -7.21 11.57
CA TYR A 302 -16.59 -7.95 11.15
C TYR A 302 -15.45 -7.01 10.78
N VAL A 303 -14.24 -7.57 10.63
CA VAL A 303 -13.08 -6.86 10.10
C VAL A 303 -12.72 -7.35 8.70
N VAL A 304 -12.33 -6.43 7.82
CA VAL A 304 -11.68 -6.75 6.55
C VAL A 304 -10.21 -6.41 6.65
N ARG A 305 -9.36 -7.33 6.20
CA ARG A 305 -7.93 -7.16 6.12
C ARG A 305 -7.36 -7.74 4.82
N SER A 306 -6.07 -7.55 4.58
CA SER A 306 -5.41 -7.98 3.35
C SER A 306 -4.14 -8.79 3.64
N HIS A 307 -2.93 -8.35 3.28
CA HIS A 307 -1.60 -8.77 3.80
C HIS A 307 -1.18 -10.25 3.63
N GLU A 308 -2.11 -11.16 3.36
CA GLU A 308 -1.87 -12.58 3.08
C GLU A 308 -2.48 -12.96 1.73
N VAL A 309 -1.64 -13.55 0.86
CA VAL A 309 -2.08 -14.16 -0.39
C VAL A 309 -3.07 -15.29 -0.09
N LYS A 310 -4.21 -15.31 -0.79
CA LYS A 310 -5.21 -16.38 -0.72
C LYS A 310 -5.49 -16.93 -2.11
N GLN A 311 -5.66 -18.25 -2.22
CA GLN A 311 -5.80 -18.93 -3.51
C GLN A 311 -6.98 -18.39 -4.34
N GLU A 312 -8.12 -18.12 -3.71
CA GLU A 312 -9.31 -17.56 -4.38
C GLU A 312 -9.34 -16.02 -4.33
N GLY A 313 -8.27 -15.38 -3.88
CA GLY A 313 -8.18 -13.93 -3.65
C GLY A 313 -8.85 -13.46 -2.35
N TYR A 314 -9.54 -14.35 -1.62
CA TYR A 314 -10.13 -14.03 -0.33
C TYR A 314 -10.23 -15.27 0.59
N GLU A 315 -10.47 -15.03 1.88
CA GLU A 315 -10.73 -16.07 2.88
C GLU A 315 -11.62 -15.53 4.01
N LEU A 316 -12.57 -16.33 4.48
CA LEU A 316 -13.37 -16.04 5.67
C LEU A 316 -12.83 -16.85 6.84
N ALA A 317 -12.17 -16.18 7.77
CA ALA A 317 -11.70 -16.75 9.03
C ALA A 317 -12.62 -16.35 10.19
N HIS A 318 -12.39 -16.96 11.36
CA HIS A 318 -13.02 -16.59 12.62
C HIS A 318 -14.56 -16.52 12.54
N ASN A 319 -15.17 -17.58 11.99
CA ASN A 319 -16.63 -17.66 11.80
C ASN A 319 -17.21 -16.53 10.93
N GLY A 320 -16.44 -16.08 9.92
CA GLY A 320 -16.84 -15.01 9.01
C GLY A 320 -16.61 -13.60 9.55
N LYS A 321 -15.97 -13.46 10.72
CA LYS A 321 -15.74 -12.16 11.38
C LYS A 321 -14.38 -11.53 11.06
N CYS A 322 -13.45 -12.29 10.50
CA CYS A 322 -12.18 -11.78 9.99
C CYS A 322 -12.03 -12.22 8.54
N ILE A 323 -12.04 -11.25 7.62
CA ILE A 323 -12.06 -11.50 6.18
C ILE A 323 -10.76 -11.02 5.59
N THR A 324 -10.05 -11.90 4.88
CA THR A 324 -8.89 -11.52 4.07
C THR A 324 -9.34 -11.27 2.63
N VAL A 325 -8.92 -10.16 2.02
CA VAL A 325 -9.05 -9.88 0.58
C VAL A 325 -7.69 -9.51 0.00
N PHE A 326 -7.36 -10.05 -1.16
CA PHE A 326 -6.06 -9.88 -1.81
C PHE A 326 -6.28 -9.63 -3.30
N SER A 327 -5.75 -8.53 -3.84
CA SER A 327 -6.07 -8.03 -5.18
C SER A 327 -4.91 -8.11 -6.18
N ALA A 328 -3.90 -8.93 -5.89
CA ALA A 328 -2.80 -9.21 -6.81
C ALA A 328 -2.92 -10.67 -7.33
N PRO A 329 -3.61 -10.92 -8.45
CA PRO A 329 -3.72 -12.26 -9.02
C PRO A 329 -2.35 -12.74 -9.55
N ASN A 330 -2.14 -14.05 -9.56
CA ASN A 330 -0.87 -14.68 -9.93
C ASN A 330 0.34 -13.96 -9.32
N TYR A 331 0.29 -13.73 -8.01
CA TYR A 331 1.22 -12.86 -7.32
C TYR A 331 2.69 -13.21 -7.62
N CYS A 332 3.47 -12.18 -7.95
CA CYS A 332 4.87 -12.33 -8.37
C CYS A 332 5.07 -13.32 -9.52
N ASP A 333 4.12 -13.39 -10.45
CA ASP A 333 4.09 -14.24 -11.65
C ASP A 333 4.24 -15.75 -11.40
N THR A 334 4.09 -16.19 -10.14
CA THR A 334 4.49 -17.55 -9.70
C THR A 334 3.44 -18.24 -8.84
N MET A 335 2.64 -17.49 -8.10
CA MET A 335 1.75 -18.08 -7.08
C MET A 335 0.48 -18.71 -7.66
N GLY A 336 0.03 -18.32 -8.86
CA GLY A 336 -1.16 -18.88 -9.50
C GLY A 336 -2.49 -18.63 -8.75
N ASN A 337 -2.50 -17.74 -7.75
CA ASN A 337 -3.71 -17.36 -7.02
C ASN A 337 -4.62 -16.47 -7.88
N LYS A 338 -5.91 -16.41 -7.55
CA LYS A 338 -6.81 -15.35 -8.02
C LYS A 338 -6.59 -14.07 -7.20
N GLY A 339 -6.97 -12.94 -7.78
CA GLY A 339 -7.24 -11.70 -7.06
C GLY A 339 -8.72 -11.62 -6.74
N ALA A 340 -9.09 -10.84 -5.74
CA ALA A 340 -10.50 -10.53 -5.46
C ALA A 340 -10.68 -9.08 -4.99
N TYR A 341 -11.90 -8.60 -5.08
CA TYR A 341 -12.38 -7.41 -4.38
C TYR A 341 -13.72 -7.70 -3.71
N ILE A 342 -14.04 -6.95 -2.65
CA ILE A 342 -15.30 -7.04 -1.92
C ILE A 342 -16.19 -5.88 -2.35
N THR A 343 -17.47 -6.15 -2.58
CA THR A 343 -18.50 -5.11 -2.69
C THR A 343 -19.50 -5.23 -1.55
N ILE A 344 -19.92 -4.10 -1.03
CA ILE A 344 -21.01 -3.96 -0.04
C ILE A 344 -21.98 -2.88 -0.50
N THR A 345 -23.15 -2.81 0.14
CA THR A 345 -24.12 -1.73 -0.05
C THR A 345 -24.42 -1.03 1.27
N GLY A 346 -24.77 0.26 1.24
CA GLY A 346 -24.97 1.01 2.49
C GLY A 346 -26.07 0.48 3.41
N ASP A 347 -27.08 -0.21 2.87
CA ASP A 347 -28.17 -0.87 3.60
C ASP A 347 -27.92 -2.34 3.94
N ASP A 348 -26.96 -2.97 3.28
CA ASP A 348 -26.54 -4.35 3.52
C ASP A 348 -25.02 -4.46 3.39
N VAL A 349 -24.36 -4.46 4.55
CA VAL A 349 -22.90 -4.54 4.65
C VAL A 349 -22.38 -5.97 4.54
N ARG A 350 -23.20 -6.97 4.16
CA ARG A 350 -22.69 -8.32 3.91
C ARG A 350 -21.70 -8.31 2.73
N PRO A 351 -20.50 -8.90 2.87
CA PRO A 351 -19.47 -8.87 1.84
C PRO A 351 -19.85 -9.75 0.64
N LYS A 352 -19.80 -9.17 -0.56
CA LYS A 352 -19.89 -9.91 -1.82
C LYS A 352 -18.52 -9.94 -2.48
N PHE A 353 -17.97 -11.13 -2.63
CA PHE A 353 -16.65 -11.35 -3.22
C PHE A 353 -16.76 -11.49 -4.73
N THR A 354 -15.87 -10.83 -5.46
CA THR A 354 -15.66 -11.08 -6.89
C THR A 354 -14.20 -11.41 -7.12
N SER A 355 -13.93 -12.66 -7.50
CA SER A 355 -12.58 -13.12 -7.84
C SER A 355 -12.31 -12.96 -9.34
N TYR A 356 -11.06 -12.71 -9.70
CA TYR A 356 -10.59 -12.54 -11.07
C TYR A 356 -9.17 -13.09 -11.23
N THR A 357 -8.78 -13.39 -12.46
CA THR A 357 -7.46 -13.91 -12.81
C THR A 357 -6.55 -12.80 -13.32
N ALA A 358 -5.25 -13.08 -13.33
CA ALA A 358 -4.25 -12.14 -13.84
C ALA A 358 -4.43 -11.88 -15.33
N VAL A 359 -4.03 -10.69 -15.77
CA VAL A 359 -3.96 -10.32 -17.18
C VAL A 359 -2.52 -10.25 -17.67
N PRO A 360 -2.28 -10.35 -19.00
CA PRO A 360 -0.95 -10.17 -19.54
C PRO A 360 -0.38 -8.78 -19.21
N HIS A 361 0.93 -8.74 -18.96
CA HIS A 361 1.71 -7.51 -18.80
C HIS A 361 3.02 -7.62 -19.61
N PRO A 362 3.73 -6.51 -19.86
CA PRO A 362 5.04 -6.53 -20.51
C PRO A 362 6.04 -7.40 -19.76
N ALA A 363 7.04 -7.90 -20.48
CA ALA A 363 8.06 -8.82 -19.98
C ALA A 363 9.09 -8.13 -19.05
N VAL A 364 8.60 -7.60 -17.93
CA VAL A 364 9.37 -6.99 -16.84
C VAL A 364 9.15 -7.88 -15.63
N ARG A 365 10.18 -8.65 -15.26
CA ARG A 365 10.09 -9.61 -14.16
C ARG A 365 9.73 -8.93 -12.82
N PRO A 366 9.04 -9.60 -11.90
CA PRO A 366 8.91 -9.15 -10.52
C PRO A 366 10.29 -8.93 -9.88
N MET A 367 10.35 -8.04 -8.90
CA MET A 367 11.56 -7.71 -8.14
C MET A 367 12.71 -7.19 -9.01
N MET A 368 12.45 -6.70 -10.23
CA MET A 368 13.49 -6.21 -11.16
C MET A 368 14.35 -5.11 -10.53
N TYR A 369 13.73 -4.25 -9.73
CA TYR A 369 14.35 -3.10 -9.08
C TYR A 369 14.70 -3.34 -7.60
N ALA A 370 14.49 -4.56 -7.10
CA ALA A 370 14.72 -4.90 -5.70
C ALA A 370 16.22 -5.06 -5.38
N ASN A 371 16.54 -5.00 -4.08
CA ASN A 371 17.89 -5.28 -3.63
C ASN A 371 18.24 -6.75 -3.94
N GLN A 372 19.45 -7.03 -4.41
CA GLN A 372 19.87 -8.40 -4.72
C GLN A 372 19.73 -9.34 -3.51
N LEU A 373 19.89 -8.83 -2.28
CA LEU A 373 19.72 -9.60 -1.05
C LEU A 373 18.32 -10.20 -0.88
N SER A 374 17.25 -9.52 -1.34
CA SER A 374 15.87 -10.00 -1.21
C SER A 374 15.48 -11.01 -2.29
N MET A 375 16.31 -11.18 -3.33
CA MET A 375 16.07 -12.15 -4.41
C MET A 375 16.55 -13.57 -4.06
N PHE A 376 17.32 -13.73 -2.99
CA PHE A 376 17.87 -15.03 -2.59
C PHE A 376 16.90 -15.79 -1.68
N GLY A 377 16.03 -16.58 -2.31
CA GLY A 377 14.97 -17.38 -1.68
C GLY A 377 13.75 -17.59 -2.60
N LEU A 378 13.72 -16.91 -3.75
CA LEU A 378 12.71 -17.02 -4.80
C LEU A 378 13.23 -17.67 -6.10
N MET A 379 14.50 -18.12 -6.14
CA MET A 379 15.08 -18.87 -7.26
C MET A 379 15.15 -20.36 -6.95
#